data_AF-A0A5R1NUT3-F1
#
_entry.id   AF-A0A5R1NUT3-F1
#
_cell.length_a   1.000
_cell.length_b   1.000
_cell.length_c   1.000
_cell.angle_alpha   90.00
_cell.angle_beta   90.00
_cell.angle_gamma   90.00
#
_symmetry.space_group_name_H-M   'P 1'
#
loop_
_entity.id
_entity.type
_entity.pdbx_description
1 polymer ?
#
loop_
_entity_poly.entity_id
_entity_poly.type
_entity_poly.pdbx_seq_one_letter_code
_entity_poly.pdbx_strand_id
1 'polypeptide(L)'
;MPRFTTNLLQNGNNVGIVIPDAVVAELGGGDAVEVTIVRDDEPREVEVPPTLALALAEDSDATAAWNRLSYSRRKEYARAIADAKGDDTRARRVGKTIADLRGVS
;
A
#
# COMPACT_ATOMS: atom_id res chain seq x y z
N MET A 1 -26.01 -5.93 11.79
CA MET A 1 -24.91 -6.78 11.28
C MET A 1 -23.61 -6.07 11.60
N PRO A 2 -22.63 -6.78 12.20
CA PRO A 2 -21.32 -6.21 12.49
C PRO A 2 -20.60 -5.81 11.20
N ARG A 3 -19.82 -4.73 11.26
CA ARG A 3 -19.00 -4.25 10.15
C ARG A 3 -17.57 -4.07 10.65
N PHE A 4 -16.61 -4.54 9.88
CA PHE A 4 -15.19 -4.38 10.16
C PHE A 4 -14.42 -4.27 8.84
N THR A 5 -13.20 -3.75 8.92
CA THR A 5 -12.27 -3.69 7.79
C THR A 5 -11.12 -4.63 8.06
N THR A 6 -10.79 -5.48 7.09
CA THR A 6 -9.61 -6.36 7.15
C THR A 6 -8.89 -6.35 5.82
N ASN A 7 -7.60 -6.69 5.85
CA ASN A 7 -6.88 -7.03 4.63
C ASN A 7 -7.29 -8.42 4.17
N LEU A 8 -7.33 -8.61 2.85
CA LEU A 8 -7.43 -9.93 2.24
C LEU A 8 -6.10 -10.66 2.44
N LEU A 9 -6.16 -11.89 2.94
CA LEU A 9 -5.00 -12.76 3.07
C LEU A 9 -4.96 -13.70 1.88
N GLN A 10 -3.82 -13.74 1.17
CA GLN A 10 -3.60 -14.71 0.11
C GLN A 10 -2.75 -15.87 0.64
N ASN A 11 -3.23 -17.10 0.48
CA ASN A 11 -2.48 -18.32 0.78
C ASN A 11 -2.53 -19.26 -0.44
N GLY A 12 -1.47 -19.23 -1.24
CA GLY A 12 -1.44 -19.88 -2.55
C GLY A 12 -2.53 -19.32 -3.47
N ASN A 13 -3.43 -20.19 -3.94
CA ASN A 13 -4.58 -19.82 -4.77
C ASN A 13 -5.83 -19.41 -3.96
N ASN A 14 -5.77 -19.45 -2.63
CA ASN A 14 -6.90 -19.11 -1.78
C ASN A 14 -6.80 -17.66 -1.29
N VAL A 15 -7.95 -16.99 -1.21
CA VAL A 15 -8.11 -15.70 -0.55
C VAL A 15 -9.00 -15.87 0.67
N GLY A 16 -8.50 -15.45 1.84
CA GLY A 16 -9.22 -15.51 3.11
C GLY A 16 -9.44 -14.10 3.69
N ILE A 17 -10.45 -14.00 4.53
CA ILE A 17 -10.69 -12.84 5.41
C ILE A 17 -10.55 -13.31 6.86
N VAL A 18 -9.90 -12.50 7.69
CA VAL A 18 -9.87 -12.74 9.14
C VAL A 18 -11.01 -11.98 9.76
N ILE A 19 -11.91 -12.71 10.42
CA ILE A 19 -13.00 -12.12 11.22
C ILE A 19 -12.46 -11.88 12.63
N PRO A 20 -12.52 -10.65 13.18
CA PRO A 20 -12.11 -10.40 14.56
C PRO A 20 -12.95 -11.19 15.57
N ASP A 21 -12.35 -11.67 16.66
CA ASP A 21 -13.04 -12.47 17.68
C ASP A 21 -14.30 -11.79 18.25
N ALA A 22 -14.26 -10.46 18.41
CA ALA A 22 -15.43 -9.68 18.85
C ALA A 22 -16.60 -9.81 17.88
N VAL A 23 -16.33 -9.78 16.56
CA VAL A 23 -17.35 -9.96 15.52
C VAL A 23 -17.87 -11.39 15.52
N VAL A 24 -17.01 -12.39 15.72
CA VAL A 24 -17.42 -13.80 15.84
C VAL A 24 -18.36 -14.00 17.03
N ALA A 25 -18.04 -13.39 18.18
CA ALA A 25 -18.89 -13.46 19.38
C ALA A 25 -20.28 -12.85 19.15
N GLU A 26 -20.38 -11.78 18.35
CA GLU A 26 -21.65 -11.13 18.00
C GLU A 26 -22.51 -11.96 17.02
N LEU A 27 -21.89 -12.74 16.12
CA LEU A 27 -22.60 -13.54 15.13
C LEU A 27 -23.24 -14.81 15.71
N GLY A 28 -22.72 -15.30 16.84
CA GLY A 28 -23.09 -16.60 17.37
C GLY A 28 -22.52 -17.76 16.53
N GLY A 29 -22.54 -18.98 17.10
CA GLY A 29 -22.03 -20.18 16.44
C GLY A 29 -23.16 -21.06 15.89
N GLY A 30 -22.91 -21.70 14.74
CA GLY A 30 -23.75 -22.79 14.21
C GLY A 30 -24.50 -22.48 12.92
N ASP A 31 -24.66 -21.20 12.57
CA ASP A 31 -25.45 -20.79 11.41
C ASP A 31 -24.58 -20.24 10.28
N ALA A 32 -25.04 -20.47 9.04
CA ALA A 32 -24.47 -19.82 7.86
C ALA A 32 -24.86 -18.34 7.85
N VAL A 33 -23.88 -17.46 7.59
CA VAL A 33 -24.08 -16.01 7.55
C VAL A 33 -23.82 -15.47 6.15
N GLU A 34 -24.62 -14.50 5.72
CA GLU A 34 -24.39 -13.76 4.49
C GLU A 34 -23.35 -12.65 4.72
N VAL A 35 -22.33 -12.58 3.85
CA VAL A 35 -21.25 -11.58 3.95
C VAL A 35 -21.20 -10.74 2.69
N THR A 36 -21.24 -9.42 2.84
CA THR A 36 -20.99 -8.46 1.76
C THR A 36 -19.59 -7.88 1.92
N ILE A 37 -18.75 -8.02 0.89
CA ILE A 37 -17.40 -7.44 0.86
C ILE A 37 -17.41 -6.22 -0.06
N VAL A 38 -16.88 -5.10 0.42
CA VAL A 38 -16.73 -3.87 -0.35
C VAL A 38 -15.25 -3.52 -0.40
N ARG A 39 -14.74 -3.21 -1.60
CA ARG A 39 -13.38 -2.72 -1.77
C ARG A 39 -13.26 -1.34 -1.13
N ASP A 40 -12.22 -1.14 -0.33
CA ASP A 40 -11.89 0.16 0.21
C ASP A 40 -11.15 1.00 -0.84
N ASP A 41 -11.94 1.75 -1.61
CA ASP A 41 -11.51 2.69 -2.65
C ASP A 41 -11.29 4.12 -2.12
N GLU A 42 -11.26 4.31 -0.80
CA GLU A 42 -11.03 5.63 -0.22
C GLU A 42 -9.64 6.17 -0.66
N PRO A 43 -9.54 7.42 -1.15
CA PRO A 43 -8.30 8.01 -1.60
C PRO A 43 -7.36 8.19 -0.41
N ARG A 44 -6.43 7.26 -0.25
CA ARG A 44 -5.34 7.38 0.73
C ARG A 44 -4.20 8.15 0.09
N GLU A 45 -3.87 9.31 0.65
CA GLU A 45 -2.69 10.07 0.23
C GLU A 45 -1.43 9.46 0.84
N VAL A 46 -0.36 9.41 0.05
CA VAL A 46 0.98 9.04 0.52
C VAL A 46 1.73 10.34 0.73
N GLU A 47 2.21 10.59 1.95
CA GLU A 47 3.14 11.69 2.18
C GLU A 47 4.44 11.40 1.44
N VAL A 48 4.69 12.16 0.38
CA VAL A 48 5.88 11.98 -0.47
C VAL A 48 7.04 12.77 0.15
N PRO A 49 8.17 12.12 0.52
CA PRO A 49 9.32 12.83 1.05
C PRO A 49 9.81 13.91 0.07
N PRO A 50 10.22 15.11 0.54
CA PRO A 50 10.61 16.21 -0.34
C PRO A 50 11.69 15.82 -1.37
N THR A 51 12.65 14.98 -0.97
CA THR A 51 13.71 14.49 -1.87
C THR A 51 13.18 13.62 -3.01
N LEU A 52 12.12 12.84 -2.76
CA LEU A 52 11.47 12.06 -3.80
C LEU A 52 10.60 12.95 -4.69
N ALA A 53 9.88 13.91 -4.11
CA ALA A 53 9.06 14.85 -4.86
C ALA A 53 9.88 15.68 -5.87
N LEU A 54 11.05 16.17 -5.44
CA LEU A 54 11.99 16.86 -6.32
C LEU A 54 12.48 15.97 -7.46
N ALA A 55 12.90 14.74 -7.15
CA ALA A 55 13.38 13.81 -8.18
C ALA A 55 12.29 13.38 -9.18
N LEU A 56 11.03 13.24 -8.73
CA LEU A 56 9.90 13.00 -9.62
C LEU A 56 9.62 14.22 -10.51
N ALA A 57 9.68 15.43 -9.97
CA ALA A 57 9.46 16.65 -10.74
C ALA A 57 10.47 16.85 -11.89
N GLU A 58 11.67 16.30 -11.77
CA GLU A 58 12.71 16.31 -12.82
C GLU A 58 12.50 15.24 -13.91
N ASP A 59 11.55 14.32 -13.72
CA ASP A 59 11.36 13.17 -14.60
C ASP A 59 9.87 12.88 -14.88
N SER A 60 9.42 13.22 -16.09
CA SER A 60 8.05 13.00 -16.52
C SER A 60 7.66 11.52 -16.62
N ASP A 61 8.60 10.64 -17.00
CA ASP A 61 8.33 9.22 -17.18
C ASP A 61 8.19 8.53 -15.82
N ALA A 62 9.09 8.84 -14.88
CA ALA A 62 8.99 8.37 -13.50
C ALA A 62 7.74 8.91 -12.82
N THR A 63 7.36 10.17 -13.06
CA THR A 63 6.10 10.75 -12.55
C THR A 63 4.87 10.01 -13.09
N ALA A 64 4.83 9.73 -14.40
CA ALA A 64 3.73 8.98 -15.00
C ALA A 64 3.65 7.54 -14.47
N ALA A 65 4.79 6.88 -14.24
CA ALA A 65 4.84 5.56 -13.61
C ALA A 65 4.36 5.62 -12.15
N TRP A 66 4.82 6.60 -11.37
CA TRP A 66 4.42 6.82 -9.98
C TRP A 66 2.91 6.98 -9.83
N ASN A 67 2.29 7.79 -10.70
CA ASN A 67 0.84 8.03 -10.67
C ASN A 67 0.00 6.79 -11.01
N ARG A 68 0.58 5.78 -11.67
CA ARG A 68 -0.07 4.50 -11.96
C ARG A 68 0.14 3.45 -10.87
N LEU A 69 1.02 3.68 -9.89
CA LEU A 69 1.26 2.74 -8.80
C LEU A 69 0.07 2.66 -7.84
N SER A 70 -0.19 1.44 -7.34
CA SER A 70 -1.12 1.25 -6.23
C SER A 70 -0.67 2.04 -4.99
N TYR A 71 -1.63 2.42 -4.15
CA TYR A 71 -1.34 3.12 -2.89
C TYR A 71 -0.25 2.42 -2.06
N SER A 72 -0.34 1.08 -1.91
CA SER A 72 0.63 0.32 -1.12
C SER A 72 2.05 0.43 -1.67
N ARG A 73 2.22 0.39 -3.00
CA ARG A 73 3.54 0.55 -3.63
C ARG A 73 4.08 1.96 -3.46
N ARG A 74 3.26 3.00 -3.67
CA ARG A 74 3.65 4.40 -3.40
C ARG A 74 4.06 4.57 -1.95
N LYS A 75 3.28 4.04 -1.01
CA LYS A 75 3.55 4.09 0.43
C LYS A 75 4.85 3.37 0.80
N GLU A 76 5.12 2.21 0.21
CA GLU A 76 6.34 1.44 0.46
C GLU A 76 7.59 2.22 0.05
N TYR A 77 7.61 2.78 -1.18
CA TYR A 77 8.72 3.60 -1.65
C TYR A 77 8.93 4.86 -0.80
N ALA A 78 7.85 5.61 -0.55
CA ALA A 78 7.88 6.81 0.27
C ALA A 78 8.42 6.51 1.68
N ARG A 79 7.91 5.46 2.33
CA ARG A 79 8.36 5.02 3.64
C ARG A 79 9.83 4.60 3.64
N ALA A 80 10.26 3.80 2.66
CA ALA A 80 11.65 3.39 2.58
C ALA A 80 12.59 4.61 2.48
N ILE A 81 12.21 5.66 1.78
CA ILE A 81 13.00 6.90 1.69
C ILE A 81 12.93 7.70 3.00
N ALA A 82 11.74 7.87 3.58
CA ALA A 82 11.53 8.60 4.83
C ALA A 82 12.28 7.97 6.02
N ASP A 83 12.28 6.63 6.13
CA ASP A 83 12.93 5.89 7.21
C ASP A 83 14.49 5.89 7.10
N ALA A 84 15.06 6.47 6.03
CA ALA A 84 16.50 6.57 5.86
C ALA A 84 17.11 7.66 6.77
N LYS A 85 17.92 7.22 7.73
CA LYS A 85 18.61 8.11 8.69
C LYS A 85 19.79 8.87 8.08
N GLY A 86 20.52 8.24 7.16
CA GLY A 86 21.67 8.85 6.49
C GLY A 86 21.27 9.47 5.15
N ASP A 87 21.77 10.67 4.89
CA ASP A 87 21.47 11.41 3.64
C ASP A 87 21.94 10.64 2.41
N ASP A 88 23.11 10.00 2.46
CA ASP A 88 23.60 9.12 1.38
C ASP A 88 22.67 7.94 1.12
N THR A 89 22.11 7.35 2.18
CA THR A 89 21.15 6.24 2.05
C THR A 89 19.83 6.74 1.46
N ARG A 90 19.39 7.93 1.86
CA ARG A 90 18.18 8.55 1.30
C ARG A 90 18.35 8.83 -0.19
N ALA A 91 19.46 9.46 -0.57
CA ALA A 91 19.81 9.76 -1.96
C ALA A 91 19.88 8.47 -2.81
N ARG A 92 20.54 7.42 -2.31
CA ARG A 92 20.61 6.12 -3.00
C ARG A 92 19.23 5.49 -3.17
N ARG A 93 18.36 5.56 -2.15
CA ARG A 93 16.99 5.03 -2.24
C ARG A 93 16.15 5.81 -3.24
N VAL A 94 16.25 7.14 -3.28
CA VAL A 94 15.58 7.98 -4.29
C VAL A 94 16.05 7.60 -5.70
N GLY A 95 17.35 7.53 -5.93
CA GLY A 95 17.91 7.15 -7.23
C GLY A 95 17.44 5.76 -7.69
N LYS A 96 17.40 4.79 -6.77
CA LYS A 96 16.85 3.46 -7.06
C LYS A 96 15.36 3.53 -7.41
N THR A 97 14.55 4.24 -6.62
CA THR A 97 13.11 4.37 -6.89
C THR A 97 12.85 4.98 -8.27
N ILE A 98 13.61 6.00 -8.68
CA ILE A 98 13.48 6.58 -10.01
C ILE A 98 13.88 5.57 -11.10
N ALA A 99 14.96 4.80 -10.92
CA ALA A 99 15.35 3.75 -11.86
C ALA A 99 14.31 2.63 -11.97
N ASP A 100 13.74 2.17 -10.85
CA ASP A 100 12.65 1.19 -10.80
C ASP A 100 11.41 1.71 -11.57
N LEU A 101 11.04 2.98 -11.37
CA LEU A 101 9.88 3.62 -12.02
C LEU A 101 10.06 3.76 -13.53
N ARG A 102 11.29 4.00 -13.99
CA ARG A 102 11.65 3.99 -15.42
C ARG A 102 11.66 2.57 -16.03
N GLY A 103 11.72 1.53 -15.20
CA GLY A 103 11.83 0.14 -15.64
C GLY A 103 13.25 -0.29 -16.01
N VAL A 104 14.27 0.31 -15.38
CA VAL A 104 15.71 0.09 -15.72
C VAL A 104 16.51 -0.50 -14.54
N SER A 105 15.82 -1.08 -13.53
CA SER A 105 16.42 -1.75 -12.37
C SER A 105 16.82 -3.19 -12.63
#